data_AF-A0A453FAR6-F1
#
_entry.id   AF-A0A453FAR6-F1
#
_cell.length_a   1.000
_cell.length_b   1.000
_cell.length_c   1.000
_cell.angle_alpha   90.00
_cell.angle_beta   90.00
_cell.angle_gamma   90.00
#
_symmetry.space_group_name_H-M   'P 1'
#
loop_
_entity.id
_entity.type
_entity.pdbx_description
1 polymer ?
#
loop_
_entity_poly.entity_id
_entity_poly.type
_entity_poly.pdbx_seq_one_letter_code
_entity_poly.pdbx_strand_id
1 'polypeptide(L)'
;TGHVEAAFRFQRPHRSLCPGECRGEGLWEEMAFASWLVAPPPAARAGWRPARAAPRRLVLAASSRGGGPAPAPPTFDRLREQLLQLHAEADLTQSKANSARVRLMRLTEAAENLKKRAVVSVRMGRENEAVELLVQKKKLTNALENIKERIELLDKLSAKISELWRPLSKRRDRDVIDNIITGLRSSASALAPPPPPPPPEPD
;
A
#
# COMPACT_ATOMS: atom_id res chain seq x y z
N THR A 1 -3.74 42.23 -78.89
CA THR A 1 -3.50 41.97 -77.45
C THR A 1 -4.09 40.62 -77.12
N GLY A 2 -3.25 39.58 -77.15
CA GLY A 2 -3.67 38.18 -77.06
C GLY A 2 -3.57 37.61 -75.64
N HIS A 3 -4.54 36.76 -75.30
CA HIS A 3 -4.49 35.73 -74.25
C HIS A 3 -3.29 34.79 -74.46
N VAL A 4 -2.64 34.28 -73.38
CA VAL A 4 -2.71 32.86 -72.94
C VAL A 4 -2.15 32.72 -71.51
N GLU A 5 -2.88 31.94 -70.71
CA GLU A 5 -2.52 31.30 -69.44
C GLU A 5 -1.37 30.27 -69.64
N ALA A 6 -0.51 30.01 -68.64
CA ALA A 6 -0.04 28.64 -68.29
C ALA A 6 1.07 28.56 -67.22
N ALA A 7 0.87 27.59 -66.34
CA ALA A 7 1.82 26.56 -65.89
C ALA A 7 2.81 26.85 -64.75
N PHE A 8 2.42 26.30 -63.60
CA PHE A 8 3.27 25.68 -62.57
C PHE A 8 4.25 24.66 -63.18
N ARG A 9 5.56 24.73 -62.88
CA ARG A 9 6.46 23.57 -62.94
C ARG A 9 7.57 23.61 -61.87
N PHE A 10 7.62 22.48 -61.19
CA PHE A 10 8.62 21.99 -60.24
C PHE A 10 9.99 21.82 -60.90
N GLN A 11 11.08 22.29 -60.28
CA GLN A 11 12.45 21.97 -60.69
C GLN A 11 13.30 21.55 -59.47
N ARG A 12 13.72 20.28 -59.46
CA ARG A 12 14.74 19.69 -58.57
C ARG A 12 16.12 20.30 -58.85
N PRO A 13 17.09 20.09 -57.94
CA PRO A 13 18.45 19.73 -58.33
C PRO A 13 18.80 18.28 -57.94
N HIS A 14 19.53 17.61 -58.82
CA HIS A 14 19.97 16.22 -58.71
C HIS A 14 21.45 16.15 -58.26
N ARG A 15 21.69 15.24 -57.31
CA ARG A 15 22.85 14.35 -57.11
C ARG A 15 24.29 14.85 -57.36
N SER A 16 25.11 14.68 -56.31
CA SER A 16 26.45 14.07 -56.43
C SER A 16 26.52 12.82 -55.53
N LEU A 17 26.71 11.64 -56.14
CA LEU A 17 27.16 10.37 -55.53
C LEU A 17 28.68 10.27 -55.74
N CYS A 18 29.54 9.79 -54.83
CA CYS A 18 29.74 8.44 -54.26
C CYS A 18 31.06 8.50 -53.41
N PRO A 19 31.63 7.43 -52.83
CA PRO A 19 31.07 6.30 -52.06
C PRO A 19 31.87 6.02 -50.75
N GLY A 20 31.28 5.29 -49.80
CA GLY A 20 31.98 4.81 -48.59
C GLY A 20 31.08 3.87 -47.81
N GLU A 21 31.13 2.59 -48.15
CA GLU A 21 30.30 1.53 -47.60
C GLU A 21 31.00 0.79 -46.46
N CYS A 22 30.17 0.27 -45.55
CA CYS A 22 30.40 -0.85 -44.62
C CYS A 22 30.96 -0.60 -43.21
N ARG A 23 30.07 -0.89 -42.24
CA ARG A 23 30.27 -1.82 -41.10
C ARG A 23 31.03 -1.21 -39.91
N GLY A 24 30.56 -1.20 -38.68
CA GLY A 24 29.41 -1.75 -37.98
C GLY A 24 29.54 -1.29 -36.52
N GLU A 25 28.86 -1.96 -35.58
CA GLU A 25 28.99 -1.77 -34.13
C GLU A 25 28.24 -0.50 -33.64
N GLY A 26 26.99 -0.59 -33.20
CA GLY A 26 26.65 -1.39 -32.03
C GLY A 26 27.03 -0.71 -30.72
N LEU A 27 27.03 0.63 -30.63
CA LEU A 27 27.03 1.32 -29.33
C LEU A 27 25.59 1.55 -28.89
N TRP A 28 24.94 0.46 -28.51
CA TRP A 28 23.88 0.50 -27.52
C TRP A 28 24.56 1.08 -26.28
N GLU A 29 24.41 2.38 -26.07
CA GLU A 29 24.82 3.01 -24.83
C GLU A 29 23.86 2.52 -23.75
N GLU A 30 24.24 1.34 -23.27
CA GLU A 30 23.69 0.51 -22.23
C GLU A 30 23.89 1.21 -20.88
N MET A 31 23.33 2.41 -20.73
CA MET A 31 23.30 3.14 -19.47
C MET A 31 21.86 3.31 -19.00
N ALA A 32 21.48 2.35 -18.14
CA ALA A 32 20.57 2.51 -17.01
C ALA A 32 19.06 2.58 -17.29
N PHE A 33 18.52 1.66 -18.10
CA PHE A 33 17.08 1.31 -18.05
C PHE A 33 16.75 -0.08 -17.53
N ALA A 34 17.75 -0.83 -17.07
CA ALA A 34 17.58 -2.12 -16.38
C ALA A 34 18.14 -2.06 -14.97
N SER A 35 17.55 -1.22 -14.12
CA SER A 35 17.53 -1.50 -12.69
C SER A 35 16.30 -0.83 -12.12
N TRP A 36 15.29 -1.67 -11.85
CA TRP A 36 14.26 -1.58 -10.81
C TRP A 36 13.04 -2.36 -11.30
N LEU A 37 13.26 -3.65 -11.58
CA LEU A 37 12.29 -4.74 -11.56
C LEU A 37 13.13 -5.99 -11.86
N VAL A 38 13.30 -6.84 -10.86
CA VAL A 38 14.17 -8.06 -10.80
C VAL A 38 15.57 -7.81 -10.24
N ALA A 39 15.67 -7.89 -8.90
CA ALA A 39 16.91 -8.26 -8.23
C ALA A 39 17.02 -9.80 -8.20
N PRO A 40 18.16 -10.41 -8.59
CA PRO A 40 18.45 -11.79 -8.24
C PRO A 40 18.83 -11.91 -6.75
N PRO A 41 18.53 -13.03 -6.08
CA PRO A 41 18.86 -13.21 -4.67
C PRO A 41 20.37 -13.36 -4.47
N PRO A 42 21.01 -12.67 -3.53
CA PRO A 42 22.34 -13.06 -3.07
C PRO A 42 22.20 -14.34 -2.24
N ALA A 43 22.60 -15.47 -2.82
CA ALA A 43 22.92 -16.65 -2.04
C ALA A 43 24.19 -16.36 -1.22
N ALA A 44 24.08 -16.65 0.08
CA ALA A 44 25.15 -16.74 1.07
C ALA A 44 25.81 -15.42 1.51
N ARG A 45 25.23 -14.80 2.55
CA ARG A 45 25.93 -14.63 3.85
C ARG A 45 24.94 -14.33 4.98
N ALA A 46 24.94 -15.24 5.94
CA ALA A 46 24.58 -15.10 7.34
C ALA A 46 23.34 -14.24 7.72
N GLY A 47 22.26 -14.94 8.07
CA GLY A 47 21.76 -14.77 9.43
C GLY A 47 20.53 -13.90 9.68
N TRP A 48 19.42 -14.08 8.97
CA TRP A 48 18.09 -13.74 9.52
C TRP A 48 17.06 -14.77 9.05
N ARG A 49 16.71 -15.73 9.90
CA ARG A 49 15.54 -16.60 9.71
C ARG A 49 14.34 -15.97 10.44
N PRO A 50 13.25 -15.61 9.75
CA PRO A 50 11.93 -15.65 10.36
C PRO A 50 11.53 -17.13 10.45
N ALA A 51 11.34 -17.63 11.67
CA ALA A 51 10.89 -18.99 11.91
C ALA A 51 9.57 -19.24 11.16
N ARG A 52 9.60 -20.19 10.23
CA ARG A 52 8.45 -20.67 9.47
C ARG A 52 7.55 -21.44 10.45
N ALA A 53 6.58 -20.76 11.05
CA ALA A 53 5.57 -21.39 11.89
C ALA A 53 4.67 -22.26 11.00
N ALA A 54 4.91 -23.58 11.01
CA ALA A 54 4.03 -24.57 10.43
C ALA A 54 2.62 -24.47 11.05
N PRO A 55 1.55 -24.79 10.30
CA PRO A 55 0.22 -24.93 10.90
C PRO A 55 0.27 -26.11 11.87
N ARG A 56 0.34 -25.80 13.18
CA ARG A 56 0.27 -26.82 14.23
C ARG A 56 -1.13 -27.42 14.23
N ARG A 57 -1.26 -28.58 13.58
CA ARG A 57 -2.39 -29.49 13.75
C ARG A 57 -2.34 -30.00 15.20
N LEU A 58 -3.18 -29.44 16.07
CA LEU A 58 -3.33 -29.88 17.45
C LEU A 58 -3.96 -31.28 17.45
N VAL A 59 -3.13 -32.30 17.61
CA VAL A 59 -3.59 -33.61 18.06
C VAL A 59 -3.80 -33.50 19.57
N LEU A 60 -5.06 -33.49 20.02
CA LEU A 60 -5.38 -33.70 21.43
C LEU A 60 -5.08 -35.16 21.77
N ALA A 61 -3.89 -35.39 22.34
CA ALA A 61 -3.63 -36.60 23.10
C ALA A 61 -4.23 -36.41 24.50
N ALA A 62 -5.25 -37.19 24.82
CA ALA A 62 -5.72 -37.34 26.19
C ALA A 62 -4.61 -37.99 27.01
N SER A 63 -4.12 -37.29 28.03
CA SER A 63 -3.32 -37.93 29.08
C SER A 63 -3.68 -37.37 30.43
N SER A 64 -3.88 -38.31 31.34
CA SER A 64 -4.51 -38.21 32.64
C SER A 64 -3.69 -37.43 33.67
N ARG A 65 -4.41 -36.59 34.42
CA ARG A 65 -4.29 -36.33 35.86
C ARG A 65 -2.88 -36.01 36.40
N GLY A 66 -2.63 -34.71 36.55
CA GLY A 66 -1.62 -34.17 37.48
C GLY A 66 -2.01 -32.73 37.81
N GLY A 67 -2.35 -32.46 39.07
CA GLY A 67 -2.76 -31.13 39.53
C GLY A 67 -1.64 -30.11 39.36
N GLY A 68 -1.88 -29.10 38.53
CA GLY A 68 -1.06 -27.90 38.36
C GLY A 68 -2.00 -26.72 38.17
N PRO A 69 -1.63 -25.51 38.63
CA PRO A 69 -2.55 -24.38 38.73
C PRO A 69 -3.14 -24.05 37.37
N ALA A 70 -4.44 -23.80 37.35
CA ALA A 70 -5.23 -23.50 36.18
C ALA A 70 -4.50 -22.48 35.28
N PRO A 71 -4.52 -22.64 33.94
CA PRO A 71 -3.97 -21.63 33.05
C PRO A 71 -4.64 -20.30 33.38
N ALA A 72 -3.83 -19.31 33.75
CA ALA A 72 -4.33 -17.98 34.08
C ALA A 72 -5.28 -17.52 32.97
N PRO A 73 -6.47 -16.99 33.31
CA PRO A 73 -7.40 -16.47 32.32
C PRO A 73 -6.64 -15.48 31.43
N PRO A 74 -6.97 -15.37 30.12
CA PRO A 74 -6.32 -14.41 29.24
C PRO A 74 -6.30 -13.06 29.93
N THR A 75 -5.11 -12.65 30.38
CA THR A 75 -4.97 -11.46 31.20
C THR A 75 -5.30 -10.26 30.33
N PHE A 76 -5.97 -9.27 30.93
CA PHE A 76 -6.33 -8.01 30.28
C PHE A 76 -5.17 -7.43 29.44
N ASP A 77 -3.93 -7.61 29.91
CA ASP A 77 -2.70 -7.21 29.22
C ASP A 77 -2.52 -7.86 27.84
N ARG A 78 -2.76 -9.18 27.70
CA ARG A 78 -2.66 -9.87 26.40
C ARG A 78 -3.66 -9.32 25.40
N LEU A 79 -4.85 -8.97 25.87
CA LEU A 79 -5.90 -8.42 25.02
C LEU A 79 -5.58 -6.97 24.61
N ARG A 80 -4.98 -6.20 25.51
CA ARG A 80 -4.43 -4.86 25.24
C ARG A 80 -3.30 -4.92 24.21
N GLU A 81 -2.39 -5.88 24.31
CA GLU A 81 -1.34 -6.14 23.31
C GLU A 81 -1.93 -6.49 21.94
N GLN A 82 -2.91 -7.40 21.89
CA GLN A 82 -3.58 -7.76 20.64
C GLN A 82 -4.30 -6.56 19.99
N LEU A 83 -4.85 -5.66 20.81
CA LEU A 83 -5.51 -4.45 20.33
C LEU A 83 -4.51 -3.43 19.79
N LEU A 84 -3.37 -3.26 20.47
CA LEU A 84 -2.26 -2.42 19.99
C LEU A 84 -1.66 -2.97 18.69
N GLN A 85 -1.50 -4.28 18.59
CA GLN A 85 -1.01 -4.94 17.38
C GLN A 85 -1.97 -4.69 16.20
N LEU A 86 -3.28 -4.86 16.40
CA LEU A 86 -4.27 -4.63 15.35
C LEU A 86 -4.29 -3.16 14.88
N HIS A 87 -4.04 -2.22 15.79
CA HIS A 87 -3.92 -0.79 15.46
C HIS A 87 -2.66 -0.50 14.63
N ALA A 88 -1.51 -1.04 15.03
CA ALA A 88 -0.27 -0.93 14.27
C ALA A 88 -0.40 -1.55 12.87
N GLU A 89 -1.15 -2.65 12.74
CA GLU A 89 -1.47 -3.25 11.45
C GLU A 89 -2.34 -2.32 10.57
N ALA A 90 -3.31 -1.61 11.15
CA ALA A 90 -4.09 -0.60 10.44
C ALA A 90 -3.19 0.53 9.89
N ASP A 91 -2.32 1.09 10.71
CA ASP A 91 -1.40 2.16 10.32
C ASP A 91 -0.42 1.70 9.23
N LEU A 92 0.04 0.45 9.31
CA LEU A 92 0.87 -0.14 8.28
C LEU A 92 0.13 -0.25 6.94
N THR A 93 -1.14 -0.64 6.93
CA THR A 93 -1.94 -0.68 5.70
C THR A 93 -2.17 0.71 5.11
N GLN A 94 -2.39 1.71 5.95
CA GLN A 94 -2.55 3.09 5.54
C GLN A 94 -1.25 3.68 4.99
N SER A 95 -0.11 3.40 5.62
CA SER A 95 1.22 3.77 5.13
C SER A 95 1.51 3.18 3.75
N LYS A 96 1.14 1.90 3.52
CA LYS A 96 1.23 1.25 2.20
C LYS A 96 0.36 1.95 1.15
N ALA A 97 -0.86 2.36 1.51
CA ALA A 97 -1.75 3.11 0.63
C ALA A 97 -1.15 4.48 0.28
N ASN A 98 -0.61 5.21 1.27
CA ASN A 98 0.06 6.49 1.06
C ASN A 98 1.28 6.38 0.13
N SER A 99 2.12 5.37 0.33
CA SER A 99 3.24 5.07 -0.58
C SER A 99 2.76 4.78 -2.01
N ALA A 100 1.64 4.05 -2.17
CA ALA A 100 1.03 3.82 -3.47
C ALA A 100 0.50 5.12 -4.13
N ARG A 101 -0.10 6.03 -3.35
CA ARG A 101 -0.52 7.36 -3.83
C ARG A 101 0.65 8.20 -4.34
N VAL A 102 1.78 8.20 -3.64
CA VAL A 102 3.00 8.90 -4.10
C VAL A 102 3.49 8.33 -5.44
N ARG A 103 3.46 7.00 -5.59
CA ARG A 103 3.81 6.35 -6.87
C ARG A 103 2.83 6.71 -7.99
N LEU A 104 1.53 6.79 -7.69
CA LEU A 104 0.51 7.22 -8.65
C LEU A 104 0.81 8.64 -9.15
N MET A 105 1.13 9.57 -8.26
CA MET A 105 1.49 10.94 -8.62
C MET A 105 2.71 10.99 -9.55
N ARG A 106 3.79 10.28 -9.19
CA ARG A 106 5.01 10.22 -10.00
C ARG A 106 4.80 9.59 -11.38
N LEU A 107 3.98 8.54 -11.47
CA LEU A 107 3.65 7.89 -12.75
C LEU A 107 2.78 8.77 -13.63
N THR A 108 1.87 9.54 -13.03
CA THR A 108 1.03 10.50 -13.76
C THR A 108 1.89 11.61 -14.35
N GLU A 109 2.85 12.14 -13.57
CA GLU A 109 3.82 13.11 -14.05
C GLU A 109 4.69 12.55 -15.19
N ALA A 110 5.21 11.33 -15.04
CA ALA A 110 5.99 10.66 -16.07
C ALA A 110 5.19 10.45 -17.38
N ALA A 111 3.91 10.09 -17.27
CA ALA A 111 3.02 9.94 -18.43
C ALA A 111 2.79 11.26 -19.18
N GLU A 112 2.63 12.37 -18.47
CA GLU A 112 2.55 13.69 -19.08
C GLU A 112 3.89 14.12 -19.71
N ASN A 113 5.02 13.78 -19.10
CA ASN A 113 6.34 14.05 -19.68
C ASN A 113 6.58 13.27 -20.98
N LEU A 114 6.17 11.99 -21.06
CA LEU A 114 6.22 11.22 -22.31
C LEU A 114 5.34 11.85 -23.40
N LYS A 115 4.14 12.32 -23.03
CA LYS A 115 3.24 13.03 -23.96
C LYS A 115 3.89 14.31 -24.49
N LYS A 116 4.49 15.13 -23.62
CA LYS A 116 5.22 16.35 -24.03
C LYS A 116 6.36 16.02 -25.00
N ARG A 117 7.15 14.98 -24.71
CA ARG A 117 8.23 14.52 -25.59
C ARG A 117 7.72 14.05 -26.95
N ALA A 118 6.62 13.28 -26.96
CA ALA A 118 6.01 12.82 -28.21
C ALA A 118 5.55 14.00 -29.09
N VAL A 119 4.93 15.03 -28.50
CA VAL A 119 4.55 16.26 -29.21
C VAL A 119 5.76 16.96 -29.83
N VAL A 120 6.89 17.02 -29.12
CA VAL A 120 8.13 17.59 -29.65
C VAL A 120 8.70 16.73 -30.79
N SER A 121 8.76 15.40 -30.65
CA SER A 121 9.27 14.51 -31.70
C SER A 121 8.44 14.58 -32.98
N VAL A 122 7.10 14.68 -32.89
CA VAL A 122 6.25 14.91 -34.07
C VAL A 122 6.59 16.22 -34.77
N ARG A 123 6.76 17.32 -34.01
CA ARG A 123 7.12 18.63 -34.58
C ARG A 123 8.47 18.62 -35.29
N MET A 124 9.38 17.75 -34.86
CA MET A 124 10.70 17.58 -35.45
C MET A 124 10.71 16.56 -36.62
N GLY A 125 9.55 16.02 -37.02
CA GLY A 125 9.44 15.00 -38.07
C GLY A 125 9.89 13.60 -37.66
N ARG A 126 10.12 13.36 -36.36
CA ARG A 126 10.56 12.07 -35.81
C ARG A 126 9.37 11.24 -35.34
N GLU A 127 8.53 10.84 -36.29
CA GLU A 127 7.27 10.14 -36.01
C GLU A 127 7.48 8.77 -35.36
N ASN A 128 8.53 8.04 -35.75
CA ASN A 128 8.87 6.73 -35.18
C ASN A 128 9.14 6.84 -33.66
N GLU A 129 9.94 7.82 -33.23
CA GLU A 129 10.20 8.07 -31.80
C GLU A 129 8.93 8.49 -31.06
N ALA A 130 8.07 9.29 -31.70
CA ALA A 130 6.81 9.71 -31.09
C ALA A 130 5.89 8.51 -30.84
N VAL A 131 5.82 7.57 -31.77
CA VAL A 131 5.06 6.32 -31.61
C VAL A 131 5.61 5.49 -30.46
N GLU A 132 6.93 5.32 -30.36
CA GLU A 132 7.55 4.60 -29.23
C GLU A 132 7.24 5.24 -27.87
N LEU A 133 7.32 6.58 -27.78
CA LEU A 133 6.96 7.32 -26.58
C LEU A 133 5.48 7.15 -26.21
N LEU A 134 4.59 7.06 -27.19
CA LEU A 134 3.17 6.79 -26.97
C LEU A 134 2.91 5.34 -26.52
N VAL A 135 3.67 4.38 -27.05
CA VAL A 135 3.63 2.97 -26.58
C VAL A 135 4.09 2.89 -25.12
N GLN A 136 5.18 3.58 -24.76
CA GLN A 136 5.63 3.67 -23.37
C GLN A 136 4.55 4.31 -22.47
N LYS A 137 3.92 5.40 -22.93
CA LYS A 137 2.82 6.04 -22.20
C LYS A 137 1.67 5.07 -21.97
N LYS A 138 1.29 4.26 -22.97
CA LYS A 138 0.22 3.27 -22.82
C LYS A 138 0.55 2.22 -21.75
N LYS A 139 1.80 1.76 -21.69
CA LYS A 139 2.28 0.86 -20.62
C LYS A 139 2.16 1.53 -19.24
N LEU A 140 2.55 2.81 -19.12
CA LEU A 140 2.38 3.57 -17.87
C LEU A 140 0.91 3.74 -17.49
N THR A 141 0.01 3.99 -18.45
CA THR A 141 -1.43 4.09 -18.16
C THR A 141 -1.99 2.78 -17.60
N ASN A 142 -1.57 1.63 -18.13
CA ASN A 142 -1.97 0.34 -17.55
C ASN A 142 -1.43 0.18 -16.11
N ALA A 143 -0.19 0.60 -15.85
CA ALA A 143 0.37 0.59 -14.49
C ALA A 143 -0.36 1.56 -13.53
N LEU A 144 -0.85 2.70 -14.03
CA LEU A 144 -1.68 3.64 -13.26
C LEU A 144 -2.98 2.99 -12.80
N GLU A 145 -3.69 2.30 -13.70
CA GLU A 145 -4.93 1.60 -13.33
C GLU A 145 -4.67 0.51 -12.28
N ASN A 146 -3.60 -0.29 -12.43
CA ASN A 146 -3.22 -1.29 -11.43
C ASN A 146 -2.92 -0.69 -10.05
N ILE A 147 -2.27 0.48 -9.99
CA ILE A 147 -1.97 1.14 -8.70
C ILE A 147 -3.23 1.74 -8.08
N LYS A 148 -4.16 2.27 -8.87
CA LYS A 148 -5.47 2.73 -8.37
C LYS A 148 -6.24 1.59 -7.71
N GLU A 149 -6.34 0.44 -8.38
CA GLU A 149 -6.98 -0.78 -7.83
C GLU A 149 -6.32 -1.18 -6.50
N ARG A 150 -4.98 -1.14 -6.42
CA ARG A 150 -4.26 -1.46 -5.20
C ARG A 150 -4.54 -0.47 -4.07
N ILE A 151 -4.64 0.83 -4.38
CA ILE A 151 -5.00 1.86 -3.39
C ILE A 151 -6.41 1.58 -2.84
N GLU A 152 -7.38 1.34 -3.72
CA GLU A 152 -8.75 1.04 -3.31
C GLU A 152 -8.86 -0.20 -2.41
N LEU A 153 -8.14 -1.27 -2.75
CA LEU A 153 -8.09 -2.48 -1.93
C LEU A 153 -7.47 -2.21 -0.56
N LEU A 154 -6.37 -1.45 -0.51
CA LEU A 154 -5.71 -1.09 0.75
C LEU A 154 -6.61 -0.19 1.61
N ASP A 155 -7.35 0.73 1.01
CA ASP A 155 -8.31 1.59 1.72
C ASP A 155 -9.48 0.78 2.28
N LYS A 156 -10.02 -0.17 1.51
CA LYS A 156 -11.05 -1.10 1.98
C LYS A 156 -10.57 -1.94 3.16
N LEU A 157 -9.32 -2.44 3.11
CA LEU A 157 -8.73 -3.21 4.20
C LEU A 157 -8.52 -2.34 5.46
N SER A 158 -7.96 -1.15 5.30
CA SER A 158 -7.75 -0.20 6.39
C SER A 158 -9.07 0.20 7.05
N ALA A 159 -10.11 0.46 6.26
CA ALA A 159 -11.45 0.75 6.75
C ALA A 159 -12.02 -0.41 7.58
N LYS A 160 -11.92 -1.64 7.09
CA LYS A 160 -12.37 -2.83 7.83
C LYS A 160 -11.62 -3.03 9.15
N ILE A 161 -10.30 -2.85 9.17
CA ILE A 161 -9.51 -2.97 10.40
C ILE A 161 -9.92 -1.86 11.39
N SER A 162 -10.13 -0.64 10.91
CA SER A 162 -10.56 0.50 11.73
C SER A 162 -11.99 0.35 12.27
N GLU A 163 -12.90 -0.25 11.48
CA GLU A 163 -14.26 -0.58 11.90
C GLU A 163 -14.29 -1.65 12.99
N LEU A 164 -13.40 -2.64 12.94
CA LEU A 164 -13.26 -3.64 14.01
C LEU A 164 -12.64 -3.03 15.27
N TRP A 165 -11.71 -2.08 15.12
CA TRP A 165 -11.04 -1.41 16.23
C TRP A 165 -11.97 -0.46 17.02
N ARG A 166 -12.80 0.35 16.32
CA ARG A 166 -13.71 1.33 16.94
C ARG A 166 -14.61 0.77 18.07
N PRO A 167 -15.34 -0.34 17.90
CA PRO A 167 -16.18 -0.91 18.95
C PRO A 167 -15.37 -1.67 20.00
N LEU A 168 -14.22 -2.26 19.63
CA LEU A 168 -13.37 -3.00 20.57
C LEU A 168 -12.70 -2.08 21.61
N SER A 169 -12.22 -0.91 21.18
CA SER A 169 -11.70 0.12 22.08
C SER A 169 -12.78 0.72 22.98
N LYS A 170 -14.05 0.77 22.53
CA LYS A 170 -15.14 1.43 23.28
C LYS A 170 -16.01 0.52 24.14
N ARG A 171 -16.18 -0.77 23.80
CA ARG A 171 -17.01 -1.71 24.56
C ARG A 171 -16.20 -2.46 25.60
N ARG A 172 -15.05 -3.04 25.20
CA ARG A 172 -14.36 -3.99 26.06
C ARG A 172 -13.73 -3.32 27.28
N ASP A 173 -13.22 -2.09 27.12
CA ASP A 173 -12.74 -1.31 28.26
C ASP A 173 -13.89 -0.81 29.13
N ARG A 174 -15.04 -0.42 28.53
CA ARG A 174 -16.21 0.02 29.30
C ARG A 174 -16.83 -1.09 30.13
N ASP A 175 -17.14 -2.23 29.54
CA ASP A 175 -17.78 -3.34 30.25
C ASP A 175 -16.88 -3.86 31.37
N VAL A 176 -15.54 -3.88 31.16
CA VAL A 176 -14.57 -4.26 32.19
C VAL A 176 -14.50 -3.20 33.30
N ILE A 177 -14.43 -1.91 32.96
CA ILE A 177 -14.42 -0.81 33.94
C ILE A 177 -15.73 -0.77 34.73
N ASP A 178 -16.88 -0.94 34.09
CA ASP A 178 -18.20 -0.92 34.71
C ASP A 178 -18.36 -2.10 35.68
N ASN A 179 -17.86 -3.28 35.34
CA ASN A 179 -17.84 -4.44 36.24
C ASN A 179 -16.93 -4.22 37.46
N ILE A 180 -15.75 -3.60 37.28
CA ILE A 180 -14.84 -3.26 38.38
C ILE A 180 -15.49 -2.21 39.30
N ILE A 181 -16.05 -1.13 38.73
CA ILE A 181 -16.75 -0.08 39.50
C ILE A 181 -17.92 -0.69 40.28
N THR A 182 -18.70 -1.58 39.66
CA THR A 182 -19.83 -2.25 40.31
C THR A 182 -19.36 -3.16 41.44
N GLY A 183 -18.29 -3.94 41.24
CA GLY A 183 -17.70 -4.77 42.28
C GLY A 183 -17.17 -3.97 43.48
N LEU A 184 -16.53 -2.82 43.20
CA LEU A 184 -16.06 -1.90 44.24
C LEU A 184 -17.24 -1.27 45.00
N ARG A 185 -18.31 -0.87 44.31
CA ARG A 185 -19.53 -0.33 44.95
C ARG A 185 -20.21 -1.36 45.85
N SER A 186 -20.36 -2.59 45.39
CA SER A 186 -20.95 -3.68 46.19
C SER A 186 -20.12 -3.96 47.45
N SER A 187 -18.79 -3.91 47.33
CA SER A 187 -17.88 -4.10 48.47
C SER A 187 -17.92 -2.91 49.44
N ALA A 188 -17.98 -1.69 48.93
CA ALA A 188 -18.10 -0.48 49.74
C ALA A 188 -19.44 -0.41 50.49
N SER A 189 -20.55 -0.83 49.86
CA SER A 189 -21.86 -0.93 50.51
C SER A 189 -21.89 -1.96 51.65
N ALA A 190 -21.13 -3.06 51.55
CA ALA A 190 -21.02 -4.05 52.62
C ALA A 190 -20.17 -3.57 53.81
N LEU A 191 -19.29 -2.60 53.59
CA LEU A 191 -18.43 -1.97 54.60
C LEU A 191 -19.03 -0.66 55.16
N ALA A 192 -20.14 -0.17 54.58
CA ALA A 192 -20.79 1.05 55.01
C ALA A 192 -21.49 0.81 56.37
N PRO A 193 -21.24 1.64 57.39
CA PRO A 193 -21.94 1.54 58.67
C PRO A 193 -23.45 1.79 58.48
N PRO A 194 -24.31 1.13 59.28
CA PRO A 194 -25.76 1.28 59.16
C PRO A 194 -26.16 2.75 59.31
N PRO A 195 -27.13 3.24 58.50
CA PRO A 195 -27.55 4.63 58.55
C PRO A 195 -28.11 4.99 59.93
N PRO A 196 -27.82 6.20 60.45
CA PRO A 196 -28.37 6.64 61.74
C PRO A 196 -29.90 6.71 61.66
N PRO A 197 -30.60 6.44 62.77
CA PRO A 197 -32.06 6.49 62.81
C PRO A 197 -32.56 7.89 62.42
N PRO A 198 -33.68 7.99 61.68
CA PRO A 198 -34.24 9.26 61.28
C PRO A 198 -34.59 10.11 62.51
N PRO A 199 -34.36 11.43 62.47
CA PRO A 199 -34.68 12.31 63.57
C PRO A 199 -36.20 12.34 63.81
N PRO A 200 -36.65 12.39 65.08
CA PRO A 200 -38.07 12.50 65.39
C PRO A 200 -38.64 13.79 64.81
N GLU A 201 -39.81 13.68 64.19
CA GLU A 201 -40.55 14.83 63.64
C GLU A 201 -40.94 15.76 64.80
N PRO A 202 -40.81 17.09 64.64
CA PRO A 202 -41.24 18.04 65.65
C PRO A 202 -42.77 18.08 65.70
N ASP A 203 -43.33 17.96 66.90
CA ASP A 203 -44.76 18.15 67.22
C ASP A 203 -45.28 19.56 66.85
#